data_AF-G2QIV9-F1
#
_entry.id   AF-G2QIV9-F1
#
_cell.length_a   1.000
_cell.length_b   1.000
_cell.length_c   1.000
_cell.angle_alpha   90.00
_cell.angle_beta   90.00
_cell.angle_gamma   90.00
#
_symmetry.space_group_name_H-M   'P 1'
#
loop_
_entity.id
_entity.type
_entity.pdbx_description
1 polymer ?
#
loop_
_entity_poly.entity_id
_entity_poly.type
_entity_poly.pdbx_seq_one_letter_code
_entity_poly.pdbx_strand_id
1 'polypeptide(L)'
;MFRPQLDDKQREWLRAIVWNFGSAAEVPRGSRIDHGLGGILVLEDVEGRRRKGTMFFSGMCNTRWWIDPETGIGAIMLVNVIPYGDSAALALFNELERAVYGNLVPAWKASK
;
A
#
# COMPACT_ATOMS: atom_id res chain seq x y z
N MET A 1 4.42 5.99 15.21
CA MET A 1 4.84 5.51 13.88
C MET A 1 3.66 5.47 12.91
N PHE A 2 2.59 4.72 13.21
CA PHE A 2 1.37 4.57 12.39
C PHE A 2 0.31 5.64 12.69
N ARG A 3 0.67 6.91 12.51
CA ARG A 3 -0.30 8.03 12.56
C ARG A 3 0.11 9.09 11.53
N PRO A 4 -0.84 9.85 10.96
CA PRO A 4 -0.54 10.97 10.08
C PRO A 4 0.52 11.89 10.69
N GLN A 5 1.51 12.29 9.89
CA GLN A 5 2.56 13.23 10.29
C GLN A 5 2.56 14.48 9.43
N LEU A 6 1.86 14.48 8.29
CA LEU A 6 1.94 15.56 7.32
C LEU A 6 0.87 16.62 7.58
N ASP A 7 1.25 17.88 7.39
CA ASP A 7 0.31 18.98 7.18
C ASP A 7 -0.32 18.92 5.77
N ASP A 8 -1.26 19.82 5.48
CA ASP A 8 -1.99 19.79 4.21
C ASP A 8 -1.10 20.01 2.98
N LYS A 9 -0.09 20.89 3.09
CA LYS A 9 0.83 21.19 1.98
C LYS A 9 1.79 20.03 1.74
N GLN A 10 2.30 19.43 2.80
CA GLN A 10 3.14 18.24 2.72
C GLN A 10 2.35 17.04 2.17
N ARG A 11 1.09 16.88 2.56
CA ARG A 11 0.21 15.84 2.02
C ARG A 11 -0.07 16.05 0.54
N GLU A 12 -0.24 17.28 0.08
CA GLU A 12 -0.34 17.61 -1.35
C GLU A 12 0.93 17.18 -2.12
N TRP A 13 2.11 17.46 -1.59
CA TRP A 13 3.37 17.01 -2.19
C TRP A 13 3.51 15.49 -2.24
N LEU A 14 3.17 14.80 -1.14
CA LEU A 14 3.15 13.35 -1.12
C LEU A 14 2.28 12.79 -2.25
N ARG A 15 1.09 13.35 -2.43
CA ARG A 15 0.15 12.97 -3.48
C ARG A 15 0.73 13.17 -4.88
N ALA A 16 1.44 14.26 -5.11
CA ALA A 16 2.16 14.48 -6.37
C ALA A 16 3.25 13.42 -6.59
N ILE A 17 4.04 13.10 -5.55
CA ILE A 17 5.10 12.06 -5.58
C ILE A 17 4.53 10.69 -5.94
N VAL A 18 3.38 10.32 -5.39
CA VAL A 18 2.75 9.02 -5.67
C VAL A 18 2.12 9.00 -7.07
N TRP A 19 1.31 9.99 -7.41
CA TRP A 19 0.46 9.89 -8.61
C TRP A 19 0.99 10.58 -9.86
N ASN A 20 1.85 11.59 -9.72
CA ASN A 20 2.40 12.32 -10.87
C ASN A 20 3.82 11.85 -11.19
N PHE A 21 4.60 11.50 -10.16
CA PHE A 21 5.97 10.98 -10.31
C PHE A 21 6.04 9.45 -10.27
N GLY A 22 4.92 8.78 -10.02
CA GLY A 22 4.78 7.33 -10.18
C GLY A 22 5.40 6.48 -9.09
N SER A 23 5.66 7.02 -7.89
CA SER A 23 6.09 6.21 -6.75
C SER A 23 4.91 5.47 -6.10
N ALA A 24 5.18 4.33 -5.46
CA ALA A 24 4.18 3.58 -4.68
C ALA A 24 2.84 3.31 -5.42
N ALA A 25 2.94 2.85 -6.68
CA ALA A 25 1.82 2.65 -7.61
C ALA A 25 0.81 1.52 -7.23
N GLU A 26 0.93 0.92 -6.04
CA GLU A 26 0.07 -0.18 -5.61
C GLU A 26 -1.30 0.24 -5.04
N VAL A 27 -1.47 1.50 -4.65
CA VAL A 27 -2.77 2.02 -4.19
C VAL A 27 -3.54 2.70 -5.32
N PRO A 28 -4.89 2.62 -5.32
CA PRO A 28 -5.70 3.32 -6.31
C PRO A 28 -5.38 4.81 -6.37
N ARG A 29 -5.41 5.39 -7.57
CA ARG A 29 -5.20 6.82 -7.76
C ARG A 29 -6.32 7.59 -7.04
N GLY A 30 -5.93 8.63 -6.29
CA GLY A 30 -6.87 9.46 -5.53
C GLY A 30 -7.17 8.95 -4.13
N SER A 31 -6.63 7.79 -3.72
CA SER A 31 -6.79 7.31 -2.35
C SER A 31 -6.29 8.31 -1.31
N ARG A 32 -6.97 8.37 -0.17
CA ARG A 32 -6.56 9.23 0.94
C ARG A 32 -5.31 8.64 1.59
N ILE A 33 -4.18 9.33 1.41
CA ILE A 33 -2.88 8.93 1.96
C ILE A 33 -2.24 10.02 2.81
N ASP A 34 -1.36 9.60 3.71
CA ASP A 34 -0.45 10.42 4.51
C ASP A 34 0.92 9.71 4.59
N HIS A 35 1.85 10.22 5.40
CA HIS A 35 3.11 9.55 5.69
C HIS A 35 3.24 9.35 7.20
N GLY A 36 3.59 8.13 7.60
CA GLY A 36 3.94 7.82 8.99
C GLY A 36 5.42 8.05 9.24
N LEU A 37 5.94 7.51 10.34
CA LEU A 37 7.39 7.48 10.54
C LEU A 37 7.97 6.17 9.96
N GLY A 38 8.03 6.06 8.63
CA GLY A 38 8.62 4.90 7.95
C GLY A 38 8.13 4.63 6.53
N GLY A 39 6.94 5.15 6.17
CA GLY A 39 6.37 4.93 4.84
C GLY A 39 5.01 5.61 4.69
N ILE A 40 4.35 5.33 3.57
CA ILE A 40 3.04 5.89 3.22
C ILE A 40 1.97 5.19 4.06
N LEU A 41 1.04 5.98 4.62
CA LEU A 41 -0.13 5.50 5.34
C LEU A 41 -1.37 5.65 4.47
N VAL A 42 -2.16 4.58 4.33
CA VAL A 42 -3.53 4.71 3.81
C VAL A 42 -4.46 5.20 4.92
N LEU A 43 -5.36 6.13 4.60
CA LEU A 43 -6.32 6.72 5.53
C LEU A 43 -7.74 6.16 5.36
N GLU A 44 -7.89 5.18 4.48
CA GLU A 44 -9.12 4.48 4.17
C GLU A 44 -8.83 3.02 3.80
N ASP A 45 -9.85 2.19 3.88
CA ASP A 45 -9.77 0.80 3.44
C ASP A 45 -9.59 0.71 1.93
N VAL A 46 -8.72 -0.19 1.50
CA VAL A 46 -8.58 -0.55 0.09
C VAL A 46 -9.32 -1.85 -0.13
N GLU A 47 -10.42 -1.81 -0.87
CA GLU A 47 -11.32 -2.95 -1.06
C GLU A 47 -10.60 -4.26 -1.46
N GLY A 48 -10.79 -5.30 -0.64
CA GLY A 48 -10.18 -6.62 -0.81
C GLY A 48 -8.67 -6.69 -0.54
N ARG A 49 -8.05 -5.61 -0.04
CA ARG A 49 -6.60 -5.47 0.24
C ARG A 49 -6.29 -4.87 1.64
N ARG A 50 -5.36 -3.94 1.79
CA ARG A 50 -5.04 -3.35 3.09
C ARG A 50 -6.16 -2.52 3.73
N ARG A 51 -6.23 -2.52 5.07
CA ARG A 51 -7.13 -1.66 5.87
C ARG A 51 -6.55 -0.27 6.08
N LYS A 52 -7.43 0.66 6.47
CA LYS A 52 -7.08 1.99 6.96
C LYS A 52 -5.98 1.90 8.03
N GLY A 53 -4.99 2.78 7.96
CA GLY A 53 -3.87 2.82 8.90
C GLY A 53 -2.71 1.91 8.53
N THR A 54 -2.83 1.09 7.47
CA THR A 54 -1.71 0.31 6.94
C THR A 54 -0.60 1.22 6.44
N MET A 55 0.64 0.92 6.84
CA MET A 55 1.84 1.55 6.30
C MET A 55 2.47 0.67 5.22
N PHE A 56 2.95 1.27 4.14
CA PHE A 56 3.57 0.55 3.04
C PHE A 56 4.58 1.41 2.29
N PHE A 57 5.44 0.75 1.52
CA PHE A 57 6.28 1.40 0.52
C PHE A 57 6.76 0.40 -0.55
N SER A 58 7.41 0.92 -1.58
CA SER A 58 7.96 0.13 -2.69
C SER A 58 9.41 0.50 -2.98
N GLY A 59 10.25 -0.49 -3.26
CA GLY A 59 11.64 -0.30 -3.70
C GLY A 59 11.79 -0.32 -5.21
N MET A 60 12.93 0.19 -5.70
CA MET A 60 13.23 0.38 -7.12
C MET A 60 13.11 -0.91 -7.95
N CYS A 61 13.53 -2.05 -7.42
CA CYS A 61 13.48 -3.35 -8.11
C CYS A 61 12.10 -4.04 -7.99
N ASN A 62 11.02 -3.28 -7.87
CA ASN A 62 9.64 -3.74 -7.64
C ASN A 62 9.42 -4.53 -6.32
N THR A 63 10.30 -4.37 -5.33
CA THR A 63 10.05 -4.89 -3.97
C THR A 63 8.95 -4.09 -3.29
N ARG A 64 8.10 -4.73 -2.48
CA ARG A 64 6.93 -4.08 -1.85
C ARG A 64 6.69 -4.66 -0.47
N TRP A 65 6.44 -3.81 0.52
CA TRP A 65 6.11 -4.26 1.88
C TRP A 65 4.91 -3.49 2.41
N TRP A 66 4.17 -4.10 3.32
CA TRP A 66 3.10 -3.43 4.06
C TRP A 66 2.96 -4.01 5.46
N ILE A 67 2.46 -3.17 6.37
CA ILE A 67 2.20 -3.49 7.77
C ILE A 67 0.84 -2.90 8.14
N ASP A 68 -0.11 -3.76 8.45
CA ASP A 68 -1.47 -3.45 8.90
C ASP A 68 -1.61 -3.81 10.38
N PRO A 69 -1.54 -2.82 11.28
CA PRO A 69 -1.66 -3.05 12.72
C PRO A 69 -3.04 -3.54 13.16
N GLU A 70 -4.10 -3.24 12.39
CA GLU A 70 -5.47 -3.60 12.76
C GLU A 70 -5.72 -5.09 12.56
N THR A 71 -5.24 -5.64 11.44
CA THR A 71 -5.38 -7.07 11.14
C THR A 71 -4.20 -7.91 11.66
N GLY A 72 -3.11 -7.27 12.09
CA GLY A 72 -1.87 -7.94 12.51
C GLY A 72 -1.02 -8.46 11.34
N ILE A 73 -1.35 -8.07 10.11
CA ILE A 73 -0.67 -8.55 8.90
C ILE A 73 0.57 -7.69 8.64
N GLY A 74 1.73 -8.34 8.55
CA GLY A 74 2.96 -7.76 8.00
C GLY A 74 3.49 -8.66 6.90
N ALA A 75 3.82 -8.10 5.74
CA ALA A 75 4.29 -8.89 4.61
C ALA A 75 5.23 -8.12 3.69
N ILE A 76 6.01 -8.87 2.93
CA ILE A 76 6.93 -8.37 1.90
C ILE A 76 6.87 -9.26 0.66
N MET A 77 6.81 -8.63 -0.50
CA MET A 77 7.11 -9.24 -1.79
C MET A 77 8.50 -8.78 -2.21
N LEU A 78 9.45 -9.71 -2.26
CA LEU A 78 10.84 -9.42 -2.62
C LEU A 78 11.14 -10.01 -4.01
N VAL A 79 11.39 -9.13 -4.97
CA VAL A 79 11.76 -9.47 -6.35
C VAL A 79 12.91 -8.58 -6.81
N ASN A 80 13.60 -8.98 -7.88
CA ASN A 80 14.67 -8.20 -8.51
C ASN A 80 14.31 -7.86 -9.96
N VAL A 81 13.25 -7.06 -10.15
CA VAL A 81 12.70 -6.74 -11.49
C VAL A 81 12.86 -5.26 -11.77
N ILE A 82 13.37 -4.92 -12.96
CA ILE A 82 13.47 -3.56 -13.46
C ILE A 82 12.86 -3.48 -14.88
N PRO A 83 12.28 -2.36 -15.29
CA PRO A 83 12.17 -1.09 -14.57
C PRO A 83 11.13 -1.13 -13.42
N TYR A 84 11.18 -0.13 -12.53
CA TYR A 84 10.13 0.07 -11.52
C TYR A 84 8.77 0.24 -12.19
N GLY A 85 7.73 -0.36 -11.62
CA GLY A 85 6.37 -0.29 -12.19
C GLY A 85 6.13 -1.32 -13.30
N ASP A 86 6.94 -2.38 -13.34
CA ASP A 86 6.70 -3.52 -14.22
C ASP A 86 5.28 -4.09 -14.01
N SER A 87 4.56 -4.32 -15.10
CA SER A 87 3.15 -4.71 -15.05
C SER A 87 2.94 -6.10 -14.44
N ALA A 88 3.88 -7.04 -14.66
CA ALA A 88 3.77 -8.38 -14.10
C ALA A 88 4.06 -8.35 -12.59
N ALA A 89 5.04 -7.57 -12.15
CA ALA A 89 5.32 -7.38 -10.73
C ALA A 89 4.15 -6.69 -9.99
N LEU A 90 3.49 -5.71 -10.63
CA LEU A 90 2.28 -5.06 -10.09
C LEU A 90 1.09 -6.02 -10.00
N ALA A 91 0.86 -6.82 -11.05
CA ALA A 91 -0.21 -7.83 -11.05
C ALA A 91 0.00 -8.87 -9.94
N LEU A 92 1.22 -9.42 -9.84
CA LEU A 92 1.61 -10.36 -8.80
C LEU A 92 1.37 -9.79 -7.41
N PHE A 93 1.77 -8.53 -7.18
CA PHE A 93 1.56 -7.89 -5.88
C PHE A 93 0.07 -7.74 -5.53
N ASN A 94 -0.76 -7.32 -6.49
CA ASN A 94 -2.21 -7.19 -6.28
C ASN A 94 -2.86 -8.55 -5.97
N GLU A 95 -2.46 -9.61 -6.67
CA GLU A 95 -2.93 -10.97 -6.40
C GLU A 95 -2.50 -11.47 -5.01
N LEU A 96 -1.22 -11.28 -4.67
CA LEU A 96 -0.67 -11.65 -3.37
C LEU A 96 -1.42 -10.96 -2.24
N GLU A 97 -1.59 -9.64 -2.33
CA GLU A 97 -2.27 -8.87 -1.28
C GLU A 97 -3.73 -9.32 -1.11
N ARG A 98 -4.46 -9.49 -2.22
CA ARG A 98 -5.84 -9.99 -2.17
C ARG A 98 -5.94 -11.40 -1.59
N ALA A 99 -5.00 -12.28 -1.92
CA ALA A 99 -4.96 -13.62 -1.35
C ALA A 99 -4.67 -13.60 0.15
N VAL A 100 -3.75 -12.76 0.61
CA VAL A 100 -3.41 -12.60 2.04
C VAL A 100 -4.64 -12.16 2.83
N TYR A 101 -5.27 -11.04 2.44
CA TYR A 101 -6.44 -10.55 3.17
C TYR A 101 -7.67 -11.44 3.00
N GLY A 102 -7.90 -11.95 1.80
CA GLY A 102 -9.01 -12.84 1.49
C GLY A 102 -8.96 -14.15 2.26
N ASN A 103 -7.78 -14.65 2.64
CA ASN A 103 -7.64 -15.88 3.42
C ASN A 103 -7.53 -15.65 4.93
N LEU A 104 -6.84 -14.59 5.35
CA LEU A 104 -6.49 -14.37 6.76
C LEU A 104 -7.44 -13.43 7.51
N VAL A 105 -8.28 -12.64 6.82
CA VAL A 105 -9.22 -11.71 7.46
C VAL A 105 -10.67 -12.21 7.30
N PRO A 106 -11.30 -12.75 8.36
CA PRO A 106 -12.63 -13.37 8.28
C PRO A 106 -13.73 -12.41 7.83
N ALA A 107 -13.66 -11.14 8.23
CA ALA A 107 -14.73 -10.16 8.02
C ALA A 107 -15.00 -9.80 6.56
N TRP A 108 -14.02 -9.98 5.64
CA TRP A 108 -14.27 -9.74 4.21
C TRP A 108 -14.85 -10.92 3.45
N LYS A 109 -14.75 -12.13 4.00
CA LYS A 109 -15.42 -13.30 3.43
C LYS A 109 -16.95 -13.20 3.56
N ALA A 110 -17.44 -12.39 4.50
CA ALA A 110 -18.87 -12.22 4.78
C ALA A 110 -19.59 -11.21 3.86
N SER A 111 -18.89 -10.60 2.90
CA SER A 111 -19.47 -9.60 1.97
C SER A 111 -19.58 -10.11 0.51
N LYS A 112 -19.57 -11.43 0.31
CA LYS A 112 -19.95 -12.05 -0.97
C LYS A 112 -21.34 -12.65 -0.88
#